data_AF-X6MQD5-F1
#
_entry.id   AF-X6MQD5-F1
#
_cell.length_a   1.000
_cell.length_b   1.000
_cell.length_c   1.000
_cell.angle_alpha   90.00
_cell.angle_beta   90.00
_cell.angle_gamma   90.00
#
_symmetry.space_group_name_H-M   'P 1'
#
loop_
_entity.id
_entity.type
_entity.pdbx_description
1 polymer ?
#
loop_
_entity_poly.entity_id
_entity_poly.type
_entity_poly.pdbx_seq_one_letter_code
_entity_poly.pdbx_strand_id
1 'polypeptide(L)'
;MENWGLVTYRTSALLVSMYSSSLSNRKRVTTVVAHELAHQWFGDIVTMEWWDDLWLNEGFASFVENIGTDYAHPEFKIWETFLDSENSMLFVDSSYFTHPVEAVITDPKSIDTLFDSITYDKGSSVIRMCYEYLGPNVFMSGINQYLTQYAYGNANNSDLWTVLRFANIDISFL
;
A
#
# COMPACT_ATOMS: atom_id res chain seq x y z
N MET A 1 2.34 -3.70 12.64
CA MET A 1 3.76 -3.33 12.68
C MET A 1 4.58 -4.53 12.24
N GLU A 2 5.25 -4.31 11.14
CA GLU A 2 5.73 -5.24 10.14
C GLU A 2 7.13 -5.79 10.43
N ASN A 3 7.67 -5.56 11.64
CA ASN A 3 9.06 -5.92 12.00
C ASN A 3 9.47 -7.27 11.40
N TRP A 4 10.48 -7.24 10.52
CA TRP A 4 10.80 -8.36 9.65
C TRP A 4 11.03 -9.68 10.41
N GLY A 5 10.19 -10.67 10.15
CA GLY A 5 10.23 -11.98 10.80
C GLY A 5 9.57 -12.05 12.20
N LEU A 6 9.09 -10.94 12.74
CA LEU A 6 8.31 -10.87 13.98
C LEU A 6 7.23 -9.77 13.90
N VAL A 7 6.23 -9.99 13.04
CA VAL A 7 5.11 -9.06 12.90
C VAL A 7 4.31 -9.02 14.21
N THR A 8 4.02 -7.80 14.68
CA THR A 8 3.28 -7.57 15.93
C THR A 8 1.92 -6.95 15.66
N TYR A 9 0.91 -7.43 16.40
CA TYR A 9 -0.48 -7.04 16.23
C TYR A 9 -1.10 -6.65 17.55
N ARG A 10 -2.10 -5.75 17.49
CA ARG A 10 -3.11 -5.67 18.56
C ARG A 10 -3.93 -6.97 18.55
N THR A 11 -4.40 -7.42 19.71
CA THR A 11 -5.20 -8.65 19.82
C THR A 11 -6.45 -8.61 18.93
N SER A 12 -7.08 -7.44 18.81
CA SER A 12 -8.25 -7.22 17.93
C SER A 12 -7.94 -7.29 16.42
N ALA A 13 -6.68 -7.25 16.03
CA ALA A 13 -6.20 -7.27 14.65
C ALA A 13 -5.58 -8.62 14.25
N LEU A 14 -5.61 -9.63 15.13
CA LEU A 14 -5.06 -10.97 14.86
C LEU A 14 -5.97 -12.09 15.34
N LEU A 15 -6.58 -11.96 16.52
CA LEU A 15 -7.38 -13.03 17.10
C LEU A 15 -8.81 -13.01 16.56
N VAL A 16 -9.23 -14.13 15.97
CA VAL A 16 -10.59 -14.34 15.46
C VAL A 16 -11.24 -15.50 16.20
N SER A 17 -12.47 -15.28 16.69
CA SER A 17 -13.32 -16.32 17.23
C SER A 17 -14.33 -16.78 16.17
N MET A 18 -14.39 -18.08 15.92
CA MET A 18 -15.38 -18.64 14.98
C MET A 18 -16.83 -18.45 15.47
N TYR A 19 -17.04 -18.29 16.77
CA TYR A 19 -18.37 -18.20 17.37
C TYR A 19 -18.87 -16.77 17.58
N SER A 20 -17.95 -15.80 17.76
CA SER A 20 -18.32 -14.45 18.24
C SER A 20 -17.77 -13.31 17.39
N SER A 21 -16.77 -13.53 16.53
CA SER A 21 -16.29 -12.47 15.64
C SER A 21 -17.32 -12.17 14.56
N SER A 22 -17.59 -10.88 14.31
CA SER A 22 -18.43 -10.46 13.19
C SER A 22 -17.70 -10.68 11.86
N LEU A 23 -18.45 -10.65 10.75
CA LEU A 23 -17.84 -10.68 9.41
C LEU A 23 -16.89 -9.49 9.21
N SER A 24 -17.26 -8.29 9.66
CA SER A 24 -16.40 -7.10 9.59
C SER A 24 -15.10 -7.30 10.37
N ASN A 25 -15.14 -7.92 11.56
CA ASN A 25 -13.92 -8.21 12.31
C ASN A 25 -13.04 -9.25 11.60
N ARG A 26 -13.63 -10.31 11.02
CA ARG A 26 -12.88 -11.28 10.21
C ARG A 26 -12.20 -10.63 9.01
N LYS A 27 -12.94 -9.84 8.23
CA LYS A 27 -12.40 -9.07 7.10
C LYS A 27 -11.22 -8.20 7.55
N ARG A 28 -11.42 -7.39 8.61
CA ARG A 28 -10.37 -6.53 9.15
C ARG A 28 -9.11 -7.30 9.54
N VAL A 29 -9.24 -8.43 10.25
CA VAL A 29 -8.08 -9.23 10.64
C VAL A 29 -7.37 -9.79 9.41
N THR A 30 -8.10 -10.35 8.45
CA THR A 30 -7.51 -10.87 7.20
C THR A 30 -6.76 -9.78 6.45
N THR A 31 -7.37 -8.59 6.28
CA THR A 31 -6.77 -7.46 5.59
C THR A 31 -5.52 -6.96 6.31
N VAL A 32 -5.57 -6.76 7.64
CA VAL A 32 -4.38 -6.34 8.40
C VAL A 32 -3.26 -7.39 8.33
N VAL A 33 -3.57 -8.69 8.39
CA VAL A 33 -2.54 -9.72 8.22
C VAL A 33 -1.93 -9.65 6.81
N ALA A 34 -2.75 -9.48 5.76
CA ALA A 34 -2.26 -9.35 4.39
C ALA A 34 -1.40 -8.09 4.19
N HIS A 35 -1.77 -6.97 4.80
CA HIS A 35 -1.02 -5.71 4.79
C HIS A 35 0.40 -5.89 5.34
N GLU A 36 0.49 -6.46 6.53
CA GLU A 36 1.77 -6.63 7.23
C GLU A 36 2.66 -7.69 6.55
N LEU A 37 2.05 -8.68 5.89
CA LEU A 37 2.77 -9.62 5.03
C LEU A 37 3.26 -8.96 3.74
N ALA A 38 2.53 -7.98 3.19
CA ALA A 38 2.98 -7.23 2.03
C ALA A 38 4.23 -6.39 2.35
N HIS A 39 4.31 -5.84 3.56
CA HIS A 39 5.49 -5.09 4.02
C HIS A 39 6.78 -5.90 4.02
N GLN A 40 6.69 -7.24 4.12
CA GLN A 40 7.87 -8.10 4.02
C GLN A 40 8.60 -7.95 2.67
N TRP A 41 7.93 -7.39 1.65
CA TRP A 41 8.54 -6.91 0.40
C TRP A 41 8.61 -5.38 0.34
N PHE A 42 7.49 -4.70 0.61
CA PHE A 42 7.35 -3.24 0.49
C PHE A 42 7.52 -2.55 1.86
N GLY A 43 8.77 -2.30 2.22
CA GLY A 43 9.16 -1.67 3.47
C GLY A 43 10.33 -2.38 4.14
N ASP A 44 10.35 -3.72 4.09
CA ASP A 44 11.44 -4.53 4.63
C ASP A 44 12.52 -4.85 3.58
N ILE A 45 12.16 -5.52 2.46
CA ILE A 45 13.14 -5.84 1.39
C ILE A 45 13.55 -4.57 0.65
N VAL A 46 12.59 -3.73 0.29
CA VAL A 46 12.86 -2.40 -0.28
C VAL A 46 12.21 -1.37 0.62
N THR A 47 13.00 -0.51 1.24
CA THR A 47 12.52 0.56 2.12
C THR A 47 12.55 1.89 1.37
N MET A 48 11.60 2.79 1.62
CA MET A 48 11.73 4.17 1.13
C MET A 48 13.07 4.81 1.56
N GLU A 49 13.66 5.65 0.71
CA GLU A 49 14.92 6.35 1.02
C GLU A 49 14.73 7.37 2.14
N TRP A 50 13.59 8.06 2.15
CA TRP A 50 13.19 8.98 3.20
C TRP A 50 11.67 9.00 3.37
N TRP A 51 11.19 9.63 4.45
CA TRP A 51 9.78 9.62 4.85
C TRP A 51 8.85 10.38 3.91
N ASP A 52 9.39 11.21 3.02
CA ASP A 52 8.64 11.83 1.93
C ASP A 52 8.05 10.78 0.97
N ASP A 53 8.70 9.63 0.86
CA ASP A 53 8.31 8.50 0.05
C ASP A 53 7.62 7.37 0.85
N LEU A 54 7.06 7.66 2.04
CA LEU A 54 6.38 6.67 2.89
C LEU A 54 5.30 5.87 2.14
N TRP A 55 4.65 6.47 1.15
CA TRP A 55 3.65 5.81 0.32
C TRP A 55 4.19 4.61 -0.48
N LEU A 56 5.50 4.54 -0.75
CA LEU A 56 6.13 3.37 -1.38
C LEU A 56 6.03 2.11 -0.51
N ASN A 57 5.96 2.29 0.81
CA ASN A 57 5.71 1.20 1.74
C ASN A 57 4.20 1.01 1.92
N GLU A 58 3.54 2.04 2.47
CA GLU A 58 2.17 1.96 2.97
C GLU A 58 1.14 1.86 1.85
N GLY A 59 1.32 2.61 0.76
CA GLY A 59 0.43 2.56 -0.41
C GLY A 59 0.49 1.19 -1.09
N PHE A 60 1.67 0.60 -1.23
CA PHE A 60 1.82 -0.75 -1.77
C PHE A 60 1.25 -1.81 -0.83
N ALA A 61 1.49 -1.72 0.47
CA ALA A 61 0.88 -2.63 1.44
C ALA A 61 -0.66 -2.54 1.40
N SER A 62 -1.22 -1.34 1.33
CA SER A 62 -2.65 -1.08 1.16
C SER A 62 -3.23 -1.54 -0.19
N PHE A 63 -2.42 -1.60 -1.25
CA PHE A 63 -2.87 -2.19 -2.51
C PHE A 63 -2.85 -3.72 -2.44
N VAL A 64 -1.74 -4.29 -1.96
CA VAL A 64 -1.51 -5.74 -1.93
C VAL A 64 -2.38 -6.45 -0.89
N GLU A 65 -2.74 -5.79 0.22
CA GLU A 65 -3.67 -6.36 1.21
C GLU A 65 -5.01 -6.76 0.57
N ASN A 66 -5.47 -5.99 -0.43
CA ASN A 66 -6.73 -6.25 -1.12
C ASN A 66 -6.59 -7.47 -2.03
N ILE A 67 -5.48 -7.58 -2.77
CA ILE A 67 -5.15 -8.78 -3.57
C ILE A 67 -5.06 -10.02 -2.68
N GLY A 68 -4.31 -9.93 -1.57
CA GLY A 68 -4.09 -11.05 -0.64
C GLY A 68 -5.39 -11.48 0.06
N THR A 69 -6.21 -10.51 0.48
CA THR A 69 -7.51 -10.77 1.10
C THR A 69 -8.47 -11.44 0.11
N ASP A 70 -8.56 -10.93 -1.12
CA ASP A 70 -9.44 -11.48 -2.15
C ASP A 70 -9.02 -12.91 -2.55
N TYR A 71 -7.71 -13.16 -2.64
CA TYR A 71 -7.18 -14.50 -2.90
C TYR A 71 -7.50 -15.49 -1.78
N ALA A 72 -7.32 -15.09 -0.52
CA ALA A 72 -7.56 -15.97 0.63
C ALA A 72 -9.04 -16.18 0.92
N HIS A 73 -9.87 -15.16 0.71
CA HIS A 73 -11.29 -15.11 1.05
C HIS A 73 -12.10 -14.37 -0.02
N PRO A 74 -12.30 -14.95 -1.22
CA PRO A 74 -13.02 -14.31 -2.32
C PRO A 74 -14.48 -14.01 -1.96
N GLU A 75 -15.07 -14.76 -1.02
CA GLU A 75 -16.41 -14.52 -0.50
C GLU A 75 -16.54 -13.17 0.23
N PHE A 76 -15.43 -12.55 0.63
CA PHE A 76 -15.43 -11.23 1.24
C PHE A 76 -15.70 -10.11 0.24
N LYS A 77 -15.43 -10.33 -1.05
CA LYS A 77 -15.64 -9.34 -2.12
C LYS A 77 -14.99 -7.99 -1.78
N ILE A 78 -13.72 -8.01 -1.38
CA ILE A 78 -13.05 -6.84 -0.78
C ILE A 78 -12.98 -5.65 -1.75
N TRP A 79 -12.90 -5.92 -3.05
CA TRP A 79 -12.93 -4.92 -4.11
C TRP A 79 -14.26 -4.15 -4.20
N GLU A 80 -15.38 -4.71 -3.72
CA GLU A 80 -16.64 -3.96 -3.62
C GLU A 80 -16.53 -2.89 -2.51
N THR A 81 -15.80 -3.18 -1.43
CA THR A 81 -15.58 -2.25 -0.31
C THR A 81 -14.39 -1.31 -0.51
N PHE A 82 -13.50 -1.58 -1.47
CA PHE A 82 -12.39 -0.68 -1.84
C PHE A 82 -12.89 0.72 -2.22
N LEU A 83 -14.04 0.80 -2.89
CA LEU A 83 -14.64 2.09 -3.28
C LEU A 83 -15.07 2.93 -2.07
N ASP A 84 -15.37 2.31 -0.93
CA ASP A 84 -15.77 3.04 0.28
C ASP A 84 -14.57 3.78 0.90
N SER A 85 -13.39 3.14 0.94
CA SER A 85 -12.16 3.80 1.39
C SER A 85 -11.72 4.86 0.39
N GLU A 86 -11.78 4.57 -0.90
CA GLU A 86 -11.47 5.53 -1.96
C GLU A 86 -12.34 6.79 -1.88
N ASN A 87 -13.66 6.66 -1.72
CA ASN A 87 -14.56 7.80 -1.54
C ASN A 87 -14.26 8.61 -0.28
N SER A 88 -13.93 7.93 0.83
CA SER A 88 -13.59 8.60 2.09
C SER A 88 -12.29 9.40 1.96
N MET A 89 -11.29 8.83 1.30
CA MET A 89 -10.04 9.51 0.99
C MET A 89 -10.24 10.68 0.03
N LEU A 90 -11.06 10.54 -1.01
CA LEU A 90 -11.35 11.64 -1.95
C LEU A 90 -11.98 12.85 -1.27
N PHE A 91 -12.77 12.63 -0.21
CA PHE A 91 -13.27 13.74 0.61
C PHE A 91 -12.12 14.49 1.30
N VAL A 92 -11.15 13.79 1.88
CA VAL A 92 -9.95 14.39 2.47
C VAL A 92 -9.10 15.09 1.41
N ASP A 93 -8.88 14.43 0.27
CA ASP A 93 -8.04 14.93 -0.81
C ASP A 93 -8.65 16.12 -1.56
N SER A 94 -9.96 16.29 -1.51
CA SER A 94 -10.65 17.48 -2.02
C SER A 94 -10.49 18.73 -1.14
N SER A 95 -9.92 18.57 0.06
CA SER A 95 -9.72 19.65 1.02
C SER A 95 -8.48 20.48 0.69
N TYR A 96 -8.52 21.77 1.03
CA TYR A 96 -7.34 22.64 0.99
C TYR A 96 -6.22 22.19 1.95
N PHE A 97 -6.56 21.40 2.98
CA PHE A 97 -5.62 20.89 3.97
C PHE A 97 -5.01 19.53 3.61
N THR A 98 -5.26 19.01 2.40
CA THR A 98 -4.59 17.79 1.90
C THR A 98 -3.09 18.02 1.64
N HIS A 99 -2.39 16.97 1.26
CA HIS A 99 -1.02 17.04 0.77
C HIS A 99 -0.80 16.12 -0.46
N PRO A 100 0.29 16.31 -1.23
CA PRO A 100 0.67 15.36 -2.27
C PRO A 100 1.08 14.00 -1.68
N VAL A 101 0.97 12.92 -2.47
CA VAL A 101 1.37 11.58 -2.02
C VAL A 101 2.86 11.51 -1.67
N GLU A 102 3.71 12.19 -2.45
CA GLU A 102 5.10 12.50 -2.09
C GLU A 102 5.12 13.79 -1.24
N ALA A 103 5.25 13.64 0.08
CA ALA A 103 5.06 14.73 1.02
C ALA A 103 6.39 15.16 1.66
N VAL A 104 6.88 16.35 1.32
CA VAL A 104 8.20 16.82 1.79
C VAL A 104 8.28 16.91 3.32
N ILE A 105 9.13 16.08 3.94
CA ILE A 105 9.40 16.09 5.38
C ILE A 105 10.75 16.72 5.69
N THR A 106 10.69 17.84 6.43
CA THR A 106 11.88 18.59 6.89
C THR A 106 12.12 18.49 8.40
N ASP A 107 11.08 18.23 9.20
CA ASP A 107 11.17 17.99 10.65
C ASP A 107 10.72 16.55 10.95
N PRO A 108 11.58 15.72 11.56
CA PRO A 108 11.21 14.37 11.99
C PRO A 108 9.96 14.31 12.89
N LYS A 109 9.61 15.39 13.59
CA LYS A 109 8.39 15.43 14.41
C LYS A 109 7.10 15.41 13.58
N SER A 110 7.19 15.70 12.29
CA SER A 110 6.06 15.70 11.37
C SER A 110 5.88 14.35 10.65
N ILE A 111 6.74 13.37 10.88
CA ILE A 111 6.62 12.05 10.24
C ILE A 111 5.28 11.40 10.59
N ASP A 112 4.88 11.48 11.86
CA ASP A 112 3.61 10.91 12.35
C ASP A 112 2.38 11.47 11.63
N THR A 113 2.46 12.66 11.02
CA THR A 113 1.33 13.25 10.28
C THR A 113 1.14 12.63 8.90
N LEU A 114 2.13 11.91 8.36
CA LEU A 114 2.01 11.21 7.08
C LEU A 114 1.36 9.83 7.19
N PHE A 115 1.17 9.30 8.39
CA PHE A 115 0.42 8.06 8.58
C PHE A 115 -1.09 8.33 8.52
N ASP A 116 -1.58 8.68 7.32
CA ASP A 116 -2.94 9.16 7.07
C ASP A 116 -3.58 8.57 5.80
N SER A 117 -4.84 8.93 5.49
CA SER A 117 -5.53 8.39 4.32
C SER A 117 -4.89 8.76 2.97
N ILE A 118 -4.08 9.81 2.90
CA ILE A 118 -3.40 10.18 1.65
C ILE A 118 -2.27 9.18 1.37
N THR A 119 -1.44 8.89 2.36
CA THR A 119 -0.35 7.92 2.21
C THR A 119 -0.87 6.50 1.91
N TYR A 120 -1.91 6.07 2.62
CA TYR A 120 -2.47 4.72 2.51
C TYR A 120 -3.44 4.58 1.33
N ASP A 121 -4.60 5.26 1.41
CA ASP A 121 -5.71 5.06 0.48
C ASP A 121 -5.43 5.71 -0.89
N LYS A 122 -4.90 6.94 -0.93
CA LYS A 122 -4.55 7.59 -2.22
C LYS A 122 -3.36 6.90 -2.87
N GLY A 123 -2.33 6.54 -2.09
CA GLY A 123 -1.20 5.73 -2.56
C GLY A 123 -1.67 4.43 -3.21
N SER A 124 -2.51 3.65 -2.52
CA SER A 124 -3.13 2.43 -3.03
C SER A 124 -3.96 2.67 -4.30
N SER A 125 -4.76 3.74 -4.36
CA SER A 125 -5.55 4.09 -5.55
C SER A 125 -4.70 4.47 -6.77
N VAL A 126 -3.60 5.21 -6.58
CA VAL A 126 -2.66 5.54 -7.66
C VAL A 126 -1.98 4.27 -8.17
N ILE A 127 -1.56 3.37 -7.27
CA ILE A 127 -0.96 2.08 -7.64
C ILE A 127 -1.95 1.21 -8.41
N ARG A 128 -3.21 1.13 -7.95
CA ARG A 128 -4.28 0.42 -8.63
C ARG A 128 -4.53 0.99 -10.02
N MET A 129 -4.57 2.31 -10.17
CA MET A 129 -4.70 2.96 -11.48
C MET A 129 -3.55 2.56 -12.42
N CYS A 130 -2.31 2.52 -11.92
CA CYS A 130 -1.16 2.05 -12.69
C CYS A 130 -1.29 0.56 -13.07
N TYR A 131 -1.71 -0.29 -12.13
CA TYR A 131 -1.94 -1.71 -12.35
C TYR A 131 -2.98 -1.97 -13.46
N GLU A 132 -4.10 -1.26 -13.42
CA GLU A 132 -5.16 -1.36 -14.43
C GLU A 132 -4.72 -0.79 -15.78
N TYR A 133 -4.00 0.35 -15.77
CA TYR A 133 -3.55 1.02 -16.99
C TYR A 133 -2.47 0.24 -17.75
N LEU A 134 -1.44 -0.23 -17.05
CA LEU A 134 -0.34 -1.02 -17.62
C LEU A 134 -0.77 -2.46 -17.93
N GLY A 135 -1.77 -2.95 -17.19
CA GLY A 135 -2.21 -4.33 -17.21
C GLY A 135 -1.40 -5.22 -16.25
N PRO A 136 -2.02 -6.28 -15.69
CA PRO A 136 -1.43 -7.06 -14.60
C PRO A 136 -0.03 -7.62 -14.88
N ASN A 137 0.18 -8.20 -16.07
CA ASN A 137 1.45 -8.85 -16.39
C ASN A 137 2.61 -7.85 -16.47
N VAL A 138 2.36 -6.68 -17.06
CA VAL A 138 3.37 -5.64 -17.25
C VAL A 138 3.70 -5.00 -15.92
N PHE A 139 2.67 -4.64 -15.14
CA PHE A 139 2.83 -4.09 -13.80
C PHE A 139 3.62 -5.04 -12.90
N MET A 140 3.22 -6.33 -12.83
CA MET A 140 3.90 -7.32 -11.98
C MET A 140 5.34 -7.57 -12.41
N SER A 141 5.64 -7.54 -13.71
CA SER A 141 7.02 -7.62 -14.19
C SER A 141 7.85 -6.41 -13.74
N GLY A 142 7.29 -5.20 -13.81
CA GLY A 142 7.95 -3.99 -13.32
C GLY A 142 8.19 -4.03 -11.81
N ILE A 143 7.19 -4.44 -11.03
CA ILE A 143 7.35 -4.60 -9.57
C ILE A 143 8.39 -5.66 -9.23
N ASN A 144 8.44 -6.78 -9.96
CA ASN A 144 9.49 -7.79 -9.74
C ASN A 144 10.89 -7.22 -10.02
N GLN A 145 11.04 -6.43 -11.08
CA GLN A 145 12.29 -5.75 -11.38
C GLN A 145 12.66 -4.74 -10.29
N TYR A 146 11.70 -3.94 -9.82
CA TYR A 146 11.88 -2.97 -8.74
C TYR A 146 12.37 -3.65 -7.46
N LEU A 147 11.65 -4.67 -6.98
CA LEU A 147 12.00 -5.41 -5.78
C LEU A 147 13.36 -6.11 -5.90
N THR A 148 13.72 -6.61 -7.09
CA THR A 148 15.02 -7.27 -7.32
C THR A 148 16.17 -6.27 -7.38
N GLN A 149 15.96 -5.11 -8.02
CA GLN A 149 16.98 -4.09 -8.23
C GLN A 149 17.35 -3.36 -6.93
N TYR A 150 16.36 -3.10 -6.07
CA TYR A 150 16.55 -2.35 -4.82
C TYR A 150 16.54 -3.24 -3.56
N ALA A 151 16.61 -4.56 -3.73
CA ALA A 151 16.59 -5.52 -2.63
C ALA A 151 17.66 -5.22 -1.57
N TYR A 152 17.25 -5.23 -0.30
CA TYR A 152 18.06 -4.94 0.89
C TYR A 152 18.65 -3.53 0.89
N GLY A 153 17.99 -2.59 0.22
CA GLY A 153 18.39 -1.20 0.11
C GLY A 153 17.19 -0.26 0.14
N ASN A 154 17.45 0.95 -0.32
CA ASN A 154 16.46 2.01 -0.37
C ASN A 154 16.09 2.37 -1.81
N ALA A 155 14.88 2.90 -1.99
CA ALA A 155 14.41 3.47 -3.25
C ALA A 155 13.55 4.71 -2.98
N ASN A 156 13.56 5.64 -3.94
CA ASN A 156 12.70 6.83 -3.91
C ASN A 156 11.61 6.78 -5.02
N ASN A 157 10.74 7.78 -5.05
CA ASN A 157 9.68 7.90 -6.05
C ASN A 157 10.19 7.73 -7.50
N SER A 158 11.33 8.35 -7.82
CA SER A 158 11.89 8.33 -9.18
C SER A 158 12.38 6.94 -9.60
N ASP A 159 12.86 6.15 -8.65
CA ASP A 159 13.34 4.78 -8.88
C ASP A 159 12.19 3.86 -9.31
N LEU A 160 11.03 3.95 -8.64
CA LEU A 160 9.83 3.20 -9.01
C LEU A 160 9.38 3.55 -10.44
N TRP A 161 9.23 4.84 -10.75
CA TRP A 161 8.77 5.26 -12.07
C TRP A 161 9.75 4.90 -13.18
N THR A 162 11.05 4.96 -12.90
CA THR A 162 12.08 4.52 -13.85
C THR A 162 11.87 3.05 -14.22
N VAL A 163 11.63 2.18 -13.23
CA VAL A 163 11.35 0.76 -13.50
C VAL A 163 10.05 0.57 -14.26
N LEU A 164 8.97 1.28 -13.88
CA LEU A 164 7.67 1.15 -14.56
C LEU A 164 7.68 1.71 -15.99
N ARG A 165 8.53 2.68 -16.33
CA ARG A 165 8.69 3.19 -17.71
C ARG A 165 9.29 2.17 -18.68
N PHE A 166 10.14 1.25 -18.20
CA PHE A 166 10.72 0.20 -19.05
C PHE A 166 9.69 -0.80 -19.60
N ALA A 167 8.44 -0.71 -19.14
CA ALA A 167 7.29 -1.43 -19.69
C ALA A 167 6.86 -1.02 -21.12
N ASN A 168 7.55 -0.08 -21.79
CA ASN A 168 7.20 0.41 -23.13
C ASN A 168 5.84 1.15 -23.21
N ILE A 169 5.33 1.63 -22.06
CA ILE A 169 4.12 2.45 -21.97
C ILE A 169 4.54 3.79 -21.35
N ASP A 170 4.20 4.89 -22.02
CA ASP A 170 4.44 6.24 -21.50
C ASP A 170 3.54 6.48 -20.29
N ILE A 171 4.14 6.73 -19.13
CA ILE A 171 3.46 7.06 -17.88
C ILE A 171 3.83 8.47 -17.39
N SER A 172 4.35 9.34 -18.27
CA SER A 172 4.79 10.70 -17.92
C SER A 172 3.65 11.66 -17.55
N PHE A 173 2.40 11.26 -17.74
CA PHE A 173 1.21 12.02 -17.38
C PHE A 173 0.62 11.65 -16.00
N LEU A 174 1.17 10.62 -15.35
CA LEU A 174 0.90 10.24 -13.97
C LEU A 174 1.94 10.91 -13.05
#